data_AF-A0A1F7R8B0-F1
#
_entry.id   AF-A0A1F7R8B0-F1
#
_cell.length_a   1.000
_cell.length_b   1.000
_cell.length_c   1.000
_cell.angle_alpha   90.00
_cell.angle_beta   90.00
_cell.angle_gamma   90.00
#
_symmetry.space_group_name_H-M   'P 1'
#
loop_
_entity.id
_entity.type
_entity.pdbx_description
1 polymer ?
#
loop_
_entity_poly.entity_id
_entity_poly.type
_entity_poly.pdbx_seq_one_letter_code
_entity_poly.pdbx_strand_id
1 'polypeptide(L)'
;MAEEVKIRIRHEEPPRKHETNHVAEQHAGHAELNQRREYNRKLVEARVKAAEQAISAREVTVGEEDKPYQPKEAFVNKELKDMAYARTLSRVRKQMGPLNRLTSKVVHQPVVNAVSEATAKTIGRPSGILGGATAALAGSLVYYWLTKHYGYEYSYSVFVVLLAAGFIAGWVFEAFYRLLRAGK
;
A
#
# COMPACT_ATOMS: atom_id res chain seq x y z
N MET A 1 -109.98 24.30 -27.80
CA MET A 1 -108.79 24.23 -28.66
C MET A 1 -107.60 24.63 -27.79
N ALA A 2 -106.90 23.66 -27.20
CA ALA A 2 -105.81 23.92 -26.25
C ALA A 2 -104.48 23.54 -26.92
N GLU A 3 -103.56 24.50 -26.94
CA GLU A 3 -102.24 24.45 -27.57
C GLU A 3 -101.25 23.78 -26.62
N GLU A 4 -100.63 22.68 -27.05
CA GLU A 4 -99.64 21.94 -26.27
C GLU A 4 -98.31 22.70 -26.21
N VAL A 5 -98.01 23.28 -25.04
CA VAL A 5 -96.71 23.89 -24.76
C VAL A 5 -95.72 22.81 -24.33
N LYS A 6 -94.75 22.54 -25.20
CA LYS A 6 -93.64 21.60 -25.00
C LYS A 6 -92.65 22.14 -23.97
N ILE A 7 -92.66 21.59 -22.75
CA ILE A 7 -91.72 21.95 -21.69
C ILE A 7 -90.36 21.29 -21.95
N ARG A 8 -89.31 22.10 -22.10
CA ARG A 8 -87.91 21.68 -22.30
C ARG A 8 -87.23 21.57 -20.93
N ILE A 9 -86.92 20.36 -20.48
CA ILE A 9 -86.15 20.16 -19.23
C ILE A 9 -84.67 20.46 -19.50
N ARG A 10 -84.12 21.51 -18.87
CA ARG A 10 -82.67 21.72 -18.74
C ARG A 10 -82.15 20.82 -17.63
N HIS A 11 -81.17 19.97 -17.93
CA HIS A 11 -80.29 19.39 -16.92
C HIS A 11 -79.21 20.43 -16.59
N GLU A 12 -79.14 20.85 -15.32
CA GLU A 12 -77.94 21.49 -14.75
C GLU A 12 -76.98 20.40 -14.29
N GLU A 13 -75.75 20.40 -14.81
CA GLU A 13 -74.65 19.60 -14.28
C GLU A 13 -74.06 20.26 -13.01
N PRO A 14 -73.68 19.50 -11.97
CA PRO A 14 -73.10 20.08 -10.76
C PRO A 14 -71.63 20.51 -10.98
N PRO A 15 -71.17 21.61 -10.36
CA PRO A 15 -69.80 22.08 -10.53
C PRO A 15 -68.86 21.32 -9.59
N ARG A 16 -68.10 20.34 -10.10
CA ARG A 16 -66.96 19.75 -9.36
C ARG A 16 -65.82 19.36 -10.30
N LYS A 17 -64.99 20.34 -10.67
CA LYS A 17 -63.68 20.07 -11.32
C LYS A 17 -62.52 20.88 -10.74
N HIS A 18 -62.76 21.77 -9.78
CA HIS A 18 -61.70 22.64 -9.24
C HIS A 18 -61.05 22.13 -7.95
N GLU A 19 -61.62 21.19 -7.20
CA GLU A 19 -61.01 20.71 -5.94
C GLU A 19 -60.03 19.53 -6.11
N THR A 20 -60.13 18.75 -7.19
CA THR A 20 -59.34 17.52 -7.37
C THR A 20 -57.89 17.76 -7.80
N ASN A 21 -57.61 18.86 -8.50
CA ASN A 21 -56.26 19.14 -9.01
C ASN A 21 -55.32 19.68 -7.93
N HIS A 22 -55.81 20.49 -7.00
CA HIS A 22 -54.98 21.04 -5.92
C HIS A 22 -54.50 19.98 -4.92
N VAL A 23 -55.30 18.93 -4.68
CA VAL A 23 -54.93 17.84 -3.78
C VAL A 23 -53.87 16.93 -4.42
N ALA A 24 -53.99 16.64 -5.72
CA ALA A 24 -53.02 15.82 -6.45
C ALA A 24 -51.62 16.48 -6.59
N GLU A 25 -51.56 17.79 -6.84
CA GLU A 25 -50.30 18.54 -6.92
C GLU A 25 -49.60 18.66 -5.56
N GLN A 26 -50.36 18.84 -4.48
CA GLN A 26 -49.82 18.86 -3.12
C GLN A 26 -49.23 17.50 -2.72
N HIS A 27 -49.90 16.38 -3.03
CA HIS A 27 -49.38 15.05 -2.76
C HIS A 27 -48.12 14.71 -3.58
N ALA A 28 -48.02 15.18 -4.83
CA ALA A 28 -46.83 15.00 -5.66
C ALA A 28 -45.62 15.78 -5.10
N GLY A 29 -45.82 17.04 -4.69
CA GLY A 29 -44.77 17.84 -4.06
C GLY A 29 -44.30 17.27 -2.72
N HIS A 30 -45.21 16.75 -1.91
CA HIS A 30 -44.86 16.08 -0.65
C HIS A 30 -44.07 14.78 -0.87
N ALA A 31 -44.37 14.01 -1.92
CA ALA A 31 -43.63 12.81 -2.26
C ALA A 31 -42.18 13.11 -2.68
N GLU A 32 -41.96 14.13 -3.50
CA GLU A 32 -40.63 14.54 -3.97
C GLU A 32 -39.77 15.12 -2.83
N LEU A 33 -40.38 15.91 -1.94
CA LEU A 33 -39.72 16.40 -0.72
C LEU A 33 -39.31 15.27 0.22
N ASN A 34 -40.14 14.24 0.37
CA ASN A 34 -39.82 13.07 1.18
C ASN A 34 -38.67 12.25 0.56
N GLN A 35 -38.64 12.07 -0.76
CA GLN A 35 -37.52 11.42 -1.45
C GLN A 35 -36.20 12.18 -1.30
N ARG A 36 -36.23 13.52 -1.43
CA ARG A 36 -35.06 14.37 -1.19
C ARG A 36 -34.58 14.31 0.26
N ARG A 37 -35.49 14.27 1.23
CA ARG A 37 -35.16 14.12 2.66
C ARG A 37 -34.51 12.78 2.94
N GLU A 38 -35.04 11.69 2.38
CA GLU A 38 -34.47 10.34 2.48
C GLU A 38 -33.08 10.27 1.84
N TYR A 39 -32.89 10.86 0.66
CA TYR A 39 -31.59 10.93 -0.01
C TYR A 39 -30.56 11.71 0.82
N ASN A 40 -30.94 12.89 1.34
CA ASN A 40 -30.07 13.70 2.18
C ASN A 40 -29.72 12.99 3.48
N ARG A 41 -30.66 12.27 4.09
CA ARG A 41 -30.42 11.46 5.29
C ARG A 41 -29.38 10.38 5.04
N LYS A 42 -29.49 9.65 3.93
CA LYS A 42 -28.50 8.64 3.51
C LYS A 42 -27.12 9.25 3.23
N LEU A 43 -27.07 10.45 2.65
CA LEU A 43 -25.83 11.16 2.37
C LEU A 43 -25.12 11.59 3.67
N VAL A 44 -25.89 12.08 4.64
CA VAL A 44 -25.39 12.45 5.97
C VAL A 44 -24.89 11.21 6.71
N GLU A 45 -25.64 10.11 6.68
CA GLU A 45 -25.24 8.85 7.31
C GLU A 45 -23.95 8.28 6.70
N ALA A 46 -23.81 8.35 5.36
CA ALA A 46 -22.58 7.95 4.68
C ALA A 46 -21.37 8.81 5.09
N ARG A 47 -21.57 10.13 5.26
CA ARG A 47 -20.52 11.05 5.73
C ARG A 47 -20.13 10.79 7.18
N VAL A 48 -21.09 10.51 8.07
CA VAL A 48 -20.82 10.18 9.46
C VAL A 48 -20.05 8.87 9.58
N LYS A 49 -20.46 7.82 8.85
CA LYS A 49 -19.72 6.54 8.80
C LYS A 49 -18.31 6.70 8.26
N ALA A 50 -18.14 7.51 7.21
CA ALA A 50 -16.81 7.80 6.66
C ALA A 50 -15.93 8.59 7.65
N ALA A 51 -16.52 9.52 8.42
CA ALA A 51 -15.82 10.27 9.46
C ALA A 51 -15.44 9.37 10.65
N GLU A 52 -16.35 8.50 11.11
CA GLU A 52 -16.07 7.51 12.16
C GLU A 52 -14.97 6.54 11.75
N GLN A 53 -14.97 6.06 10.50
CA GLN A 53 -13.90 5.22 9.97
C GLN A 53 -12.57 5.97 9.87
N ALA A 54 -12.58 7.26 9.51
CA ALA A 54 -11.38 8.09 9.47
C ALA A 54 -10.85 8.42 10.87
N ILE A 55 -11.73 8.61 11.85
CA ILE A 55 -11.36 8.81 13.26
C ILE A 55 -10.80 7.51 13.83
N SER A 56 -11.46 6.37 13.59
CA SER A 56 -10.96 5.04 13.97
C SER A 56 -9.59 4.74 13.36
N ALA A 57 -9.36 5.10 12.10
CA ALA A 57 -8.06 4.96 11.45
C ALA A 57 -6.98 5.91 12.02
N ARG A 58 -7.38 7.05 12.62
CA ARG A 58 -6.50 8.04 13.24
C ARG A 58 -6.23 7.76 14.73
N GLU A 59 -7.18 7.12 15.42
CA GLU A 59 -7.08 6.64 16.80
C GLU A 59 -6.25 5.36 16.93
N VAL A 60 -5.93 4.69 15.81
CA VAL A 60 -4.76 3.79 15.75
C VAL A 60 -3.52 4.68 15.86
N THR A 61 -3.14 4.95 17.09
CA THR A 61 -1.94 5.68 17.47
C THR A 61 -0.72 5.05 16.80
N VAL A 62 -0.15 5.74 15.80
CA VAL A 62 1.15 5.45 15.18
C VAL A 62 2.29 5.87 16.13
N GLY A 63 2.20 5.43 17.38
CA GLY A 63 3.03 5.92 18.49
C GLY A 63 3.46 4.84 19.46
N GLU A 64 3.33 3.57 19.09
CA GLU A 64 3.96 2.48 19.81
C GLU A 64 5.24 2.13 19.07
N GLU A 65 6.37 2.27 19.77
CA GLU A 65 7.71 1.92 19.32
C GLU A 65 7.70 0.67 18.45
N ASP A 66 8.42 0.72 17.32
CA ASP A 66 8.82 -0.45 16.50
C ASP A 66 9.67 -1.42 17.36
N LYS A 67 9.07 -2.04 18.36
CA LYS A 67 9.55 -3.32 18.87
C LYS A 67 9.33 -4.27 17.70
N PRO A 68 10.38 -4.96 17.20
CA PRO A 68 10.22 -5.88 16.09
C PRO A 68 9.12 -6.86 16.49
N TYR A 69 7.98 -6.75 15.80
CA TYR A 69 6.88 -7.70 15.93
C TYR A 69 7.49 -9.05 15.57
N GLN A 70 7.85 -9.82 16.59
CA GLN A 70 8.16 -11.22 16.45
C GLN A 70 6.80 -11.86 16.26
N PRO A 71 6.42 -12.24 15.02
CA PRO A 71 5.21 -13.01 14.84
C PRO A 71 5.42 -14.24 15.72
N LYS A 72 4.53 -14.48 16.70
CA LYS A 72 4.49 -15.77 17.39
C LYS A 72 4.57 -16.79 16.26
N GLU A 73 5.60 -17.63 16.29
CA GLU A 73 5.86 -18.63 15.26
C GLU A 73 4.67 -19.60 15.25
N ALA A 74 3.56 -19.19 14.66
CA ALA A 74 2.63 -20.12 14.09
C ALA A 74 3.49 -20.92 13.14
N PHE A 75 3.57 -22.22 13.37
CA PHE A 75 4.22 -23.20 12.50
C PHE A 75 3.49 -23.21 11.15
N VAL A 76 3.57 -22.09 10.42
CA VAL A 76 3.02 -21.94 9.10
C VAL A 76 4.04 -22.60 8.20
N ASN A 77 3.66 -23.79 7.73
CA ASN A 77 4.40 -24.56 6.76
C ASN A 77 4.85 -23.64 5.62
N LYS A 78 6.10 -23.78 5.17
CA LYS A 78 6.68 -22.99 4.08
C LYS A 78 5.77 -23.03 2.84
N GLU A 79 5.16 -24.18 2.58
CA GLU A 79 4.21 -24.36 1.47
C GLU A 79 2.97 -23.46 1.59
N LEU A 80 2.45 -23.25 2.80
CA LEU A 80 1.32 -22.35 3.03
C LEU A 80 1.72 -20.89 2.77
N LYS A 81 2.95 -20.50 3.14
CA LYS A 81 3.49 -19.17 2.84
C LYS A 81 3.63 -18.96 1.33
N ASP A 82 4.17 -19.95 0.62
CA ASP A 82 4.36 -19.90 -0.83
C ASP A 82 3.01 -19.84 -1.57
N MET A 83 2.01 -20.61 -1.13
CA MET A 83 0.65 -20.57 -1.67
C MET A 83 -0.03 -19.21 -1.41
N ALA A 84 0.07 -18.68 -0.20
CA ALA A 84 -0.47 -17.37 0.15
C ALA A 84 0.19 -16.24 -0.64
N TYR A 85 1.52 -16.33 -0.82
CA TYR A 85 2.31 -15.40 -1.62
C TYR A 85 1.87 -15.42 -3.10
N ALA A 86 1.81 -16.60 -3.72
CA ALA A 86 1.37 -16.75 -5.11
C ALA A 86 -0.05 -16.22 -5.33
N ARG A 87 -0.96 -16.50 -4.39
CA ARG A 87 -2.35 -16.02 -4.44
C ARG A 87 -2.41 -14.49 -4.36
N THR A 88 -1.65 -13.89 -3.45
CA THR A 88 -1.54 -12.43 -3.31
C THR A 88 -1.01 -11.80 -4.60
N LEU A 89 0.10 -12.33 -5.13
CA LEU A 89 0.66 -11.84 -6.40
C LEU A 89 -0.33 -11.91 -7.56
N SER A 90 -1.07 -13.01 -7.67
CA SER A 90 -2.08 -13.15 -8.72
C SER A 90 -3.17 -12.10 -8.60
N ARG A 91 -3.58 -11.74 -7.38
CA ARG A 91 -4.60 -10.73 -7.09
C ARG A 91 -4.09 -9.33 -7.44
N VAL A 92 -2.89 -8.96 -6.97
CA VAL A 92 -2.31 -7.64 -7.27
C VAL A 92 -2.06 -7.50 -8.77
N ARG A 93 -1.54 -8.53 -9.44
CA ARG A 93 -1.35 -8.52 -10.90
C ARG A 93 -2.65 -8.36 -11.68
N LYS A 94 -3.81 -8.80 -11.17
CA LYS A 94 -5.12 -8.58 -11.82
C LYS A 94 -5.57 -7.12 -11.76
N GLN A 95 -5.07 -6.36 -10.79
CA GLN A 95 -5.38 -4.93 -10.62
C GLN A 95 -4.35 -4.00 -11.31
N MET A 96 -3.25 -4.56 -11.82
CA MET A 96 -2.21 -3.80 -12.54
C MET A 96 -2.45 -3.73 -14.06
N GLY A 97 -2.07 -2.61 -14.67
CA GLY A 97 -1.97 -2.48 -16.12
C GLY A 97 -0.93 -3.43 -16.74
N PRO A 98 -0.96 -3.63 -18.08
CA PRO A 98 -0.18 -4.66 -18.77
C PRO A 98 1.35 -4.51 -18.59
N LEU A 99 1.87 -3.28 -18.62
CA LEU A 99 3.29 -3.00 -18.37
C LEU A 99 3.72 -3.39 -16.95
N ASN A 100 2.95 -2.97 -15.95
CA ASN A 100 3.22 -3.27 -14.53
C ASN A 100 3.12 -4.78 -14.24
N ARG A 101 2.31 -5.50 -15.02
CA ARG A 101 2.21 -6.96 -14.94
C ARG A 101 3.48 -7.66 -15.43
N LEU A 102 4.12 -7.13 -16.47
CA LEU A 102 5.38 -7.65 -17.00
C LEU A 102 6.52 -7.39 -16.02
N THR A 103 6.63 -6.17 -15.49
CA THR A 103 7.65 -5.87 -14.46
C THR A 103 7.45 -6.72 -13.21
N SER A 104 6.21 -6.91 -12.75
CA SER A 104 5.88 -7.81 -11.65
C SER A 104 6.25 -9.27 -11.94
N LYS A 105 6.21 -9.73 -13.19
CA LYS A 105 6.66 -11.09 -13.55
C LYS A 105 8.18 -11.24 -13.48
N VAL A 106 8.91 -10.23 -13.97
CA VAL A 106 10.39 -10.26 -14.01
C VAL A 106 10.97 -10.16 -12.59
N VAL A 107 10.53 -9.18 -11.81
CA VAL A 107 11.11 -8.93 -10.48
C VAL A 107 10.82 -10.06 -9.51
N HIS A 108 9.65 -10.70 -9.60
CA HIS A 108 9.26 -11.81 -8.71
C HIS A 108 9.54 -13.20 -9.29
N GLN A 109 10.42 -13.31 -10.29
CA GLN A 109 10.92 -14.61 -10.71
C GLN A 109 11.74 -15.20 -9.56
N PRO A 110 11.58 -16.49 -9.20
CA PRO A 110 12.22 -17.09 -8.02
C PRO A 110 13.74 -16.91 -7.99
N VAL A 111 14.39 -16.97 -9.15
CA VAL A 111 15.84 -16.71 -9.28
C VAL A 111 16.18 -15.26 -8.96
N VAL A 112 15.41 -14.30 -9.50
CA VAL A 112 15.60 -12.87 -9.26
C VAL A 112 15.33 -12.53 -7.79
N ASN A 113 14.28 -13.09 -7.19
CA ASN A 113 14.00 -12.95 -5.77
C ASN A 113 15.13 -13.52 -4.91
N ALA A 114 15.63 -14.72 -5.19
CA ALA A 114 16.70 -15.33 -4.40
C ALA A 114 18.01 -14.53 -4.50
N VAL A 115 18.38 -14.08 -5.71
CA VAL A 115 19.56 -13.23 -5.92
C VAL A 115 19.35 -11.87 -5.28
N SER A 116 18.16 -11.27 -5.39
CA SER A 116 17.83 -9.99 -4.77
C SER A 116 17.86 -10.07 -3.25
N GLU A 117 17.30 -11.12 -2.66
CA GLU A 117 17.30 -11.35 -1.21
C GLU A 117 18.72 -11.63 -0.70
N ALA A 118 19.48 -12.47 -1.41
CA ALA A 118 20.88 -12.70 -1.11
C ALA A 118 21.66 -11.38 -1.16
N THR A 119 21.51 -10.61 -2.24
CA THR A 119 22.19 -9.31 -2.43
C THR A 119 21.78 -8.30 -1.36
N ALA A 120 20.49 -8.20 -1.04
CA ALA A 120 19.98 -7.32 0.01
C ALA A 120 20.55 -7.71 1.38
N LYS A 121 20.62 -9.01 1.68
CA LYS A 121 21.20 -9.54 2.92
C LYS A 121 22.73 -9.41 2.98
N THR A 122 23.36 -9.21 1.82
CA THR A 122 24.81 -9.20 1.61
C THR A 122 25.33 -7.75 1.64
N ILE A 123 24.82 -6.88 0.78
CA ILE A 123 25.15 -5.45 0.72
C ILE A 123 24.58 -4.71 1.93
N GLY A 124 23.41 -5.11 2.43
CA GLY A 124 22.79 -4.51 3.61
C GLY A 124 23.46 -4.83 4.94
N ARG A 125 24.55 -5.61 4.97
CA ARG A 125 25.30 -5.90 6.20
C ARG A 125 26.28 -4.76 6.48
N PRO A 126 26.02 -3.93 7.51
CA PRO A 126 26.86 -2.75 7.79
C PRO A 126 28.31 -3.13 8.12
N SER A 127 28.55 -4.33 8.64
CA SER A 127 29.88 -4.89 8.96
C SER A 127 30.81 -4.99 7.74
N GLY A 128 30.29 -5.40 6.58
CA GLY A 128 31.07 -5.51 5.36
C GLY A 128 31.48 -4.13 4.85
N ILE A 129 30.53 -3.19 4.81
CA ILE A 129 30.80 -1.81 4.40
C ILE A 129 31.84 -1.16 5.33
N LEU A 130 31.69 -1.33 6.64
CA LEU A 130 32.66 -0.84 7.63
C LEU A 130 34.03 -1.47 7.43
N GLY A 131 34.11 -2.79 7.28
CA GLY A 131 35.38 -3.49 7.02
C GLY A 131 36.08 -3.01 5.75
N GLY A 132 35.32 -2.88 4.65
CA GLY A 132 35.81 -2.39 3.37
C GLY A 132 36.30 -0.95 3.44
N ALA A 133 35.52 -0.05 4.03
CA ALA A 133 35.90 1.36 4.17
C ALA A 133 37.14 1.54 5.04
N THR A 134 37.21 0.83 6.18
CA THR A 134 38.33 0.94 7.11
C THR A 134 39.62 0.40 6.50
N ALA A 135 39.56 -0.76 5.85
CA ALA A 135 40.71 -1.35 5.17
C ALA A 135 41.16 -0.53 3.97
N ALA A 136 40.24 0.01 3.17
CA ALA A 136 40.55 0.86 2.05
C ALA A 136 41.22 2.17 2.50
N LEU A 137 40.68 2.84 3.51
CA LEU A 137 41.27 4.08 4.02
C LEU A 137 42.63 3.83 4.68
N ALA A 138 42.70 2.95 5.67
CA ALA A 138 43.96 2.68 6.37
C ALA A 138 45.01 2.09 5.44
N GLY A 139 44.63 1.10 4.62
CA GLY A 139 45.53 0.45 3.68
C GLY A 139 46.02 1.40 2.59
N SER A 140 45.18 2.30 2.08
CA SER A 140 45.62 3.30 1.09
C SER A 140 46.52 4.35 1.69
N LEU A 141 46.32 4.72 2.96
CA LEU A 141 47.20 5.64 3.67
C LEU A 141 48.60 5.03 3.85
N VAL A 142 48.66 3.76 4.25
CA VAL A 142 49.91 2.99 4.37
C VAL A 142 50.57 2.82 3.01
N TYR A 143 49.81 2.46 1.99
CA TYR A 143 50.31 2.28 0.62
C TYR A 143 50.87 3.59 0.05
N TYR A 144 50.16 4.71 0.24
CA TYR A 144 50.64 6.04 -0.16
C TYR A 144 51.97 6.41 0.50
N TRP A 145 52.09 6.16 1.81
CA TRP A 145 53.34 6.38 2.53
C TRP A 145 54.49 5.54 1.95
N LEU A 146 54.21 4.27 1.65
CA LEU A 146 55.18 3.35 1.04
C LEU A 146 55.62 3.83 -0.35
N THR A 147 54.68 4.18 -1.23
CA THR A 147 55.01 4.66 -2.58
C THR A 147 55.83 5.94 -2.54
N LYS A 148 55.55 6.84 -1.59
CA LYS A 148 56.31 8.08 -1.41
C LYS A 148 57.73 7.82 -0.89
N HIS A 149 57.91 6.83 -0.04
CA HIS A 149 59.22 6.52 0.53
C HIS A 149 60.14 5.78 -0.46
N TYR A 150 59.58 4.87 -1.26
CA TYR A 150 60.33 4.04 -2.21
C TYR A 150 60.34 4.57 -3.65
N GLY A 151 59.60 5.65 -3.95
CA GLY A 151 59.57 6.27 -5.28
C GLY A 151 58.75 5.51 -6.33
N TYR A 152 57.87 4.59 -5.91
CA TYR A 152 56.97 3.89 -6.82
C TYR A 152 55.77 4.75 -7.22
N GLU A 153 55.23 4.52 -8.42
CA GLU A 153 53.97 5.14 -8.85
C GLU A 153 52.79 4.61 -8.04
N TYR A 154 51.92 5.52 -7.60
CA TYR A 154 50.73 5.17 -6.83
C TYR A 154 49.65 4.61 -7.75
N SER A 155 49.32 3.32 -7.59
CA SER A 155 48.25 2.71 -8.35
C SER A 155 46.89 2.86 -7.65
N TYR A 156 45.96 3.57 -8.30
CA TYR A 156 44.60 3.78 -7.79
C TYR A 156 43.76 2.48 -7.73
N SER A 157 44.13 1.43 -8.48
CA SER A 157 43.42 0.14 -8.42
C SER A 157 43.58 -0.55 -7.06
N VAL A 158 44.67 -0.26 -6.35
CA VAL A 158 44.95 -0.82 -5.02
C VAL A 158 43.86 -0.41 -4.02
N PHE A 159 43.31 0.80 -4.14
CA PHE A 159 42.17 1.22 -3.32
C PHE A 159 40.96 0.31 -3.49
N VAL A 160 40.60 -0.01 -4.74
CA VAL A 160 39.45 -0.87 -5.07
C VAL A 160 39.68 -2.30 -4.56
N VAL A 161 40.92 -2.81 -4.71
CA VAL A 161 41.30 -4.13 -4.22
C VAL A 161 41.22 -4.19 -2.69
N LEU A 162 41.74 -3.18 -1.99
CA LEU A 162 41.67 -3.09 -0.53
C LEU A 162 40.23 -2.97 -0.03
N LEU A 163 39.38 -2.24 -0.75
CA LEU A 163 37.96 -2.11 -0.41
C LEU A 163 37.24 -3.45 -0.53
N ALA A 164 37.44 -4.18 -1.63
CA ALA A 164 36.85 -5.50 -1.83
C ALA A 164 37.38 -6.52 -0.79
N ALA A 165 38.69 -6.52 -0.55
CA ALA A 165 39.32 -7.40 0.44
C ALA A 165 38.82 -7.11 1.86
N GLY A 166 38.74 -5.83 2.24
CA GLY A 166 38.23 -5.40 3.54
C GLY A 166 36.75 -5.74 3.74
N PHE A 167 35.96 -5.66 2.66
CA PHE A 167 34.55 -6.01 2.72
C PHE A 167 34.34 -7.51 3.03
N ILE A 168 35.11 -8.37 2.37
CA ILE A 168 35.13 -9.81 2.64
C ILE A 168 35.64 -10.08 4.07
N ALA A 169 36.72 -9.42 4.48
CA ALA A 169 37.27 -9.56 5.83
C ALA A 169 36.26 -9.14 6.91
N GLY A 170 35.47 -8.09 6.68
CA GLY A 170 34.42 -7.63 7.60
C GLY A 170 33.33 -8.69 7.82
N TRP A 171 32.90 -9.39 6.75
CA TRP A 171 31.98 -10.51 6.90
C TRP A 171 32.58 -11.70 7.63
N VAL A 172 33.83 -12.05 7.32
CA VAL A 172 34.53 -13.16 7.99
C VAL A 172 34.67 -12.85 9.48
N PHE A 173 35.03 -11.61 9.83
CA PHE A 173 35.13 -11.16 11.22
C PHE A 173 33.79 -11.22 11.93
N GLU A 174 32.70 -10.75 11.30
CA GLU A 174 31.37 -10.86 11.87
C GLU A 174 30.93 -12.32 12.06
N ALA A 175 31.16 -13.18 11.06
CA ALA A 175 30.83 -14.60 11.12
C ALA A 175 31.60 -15.29 12.26
N PHE A 176 32.89 -14.97 12.40
CA PHE A 176 33.74 -15.48 13.47
C PHE A 176 33.29 -14.99 14.85
N TYR A 177 32.99 -13.70 14.99
CA TYR A 177 32.48 -13.12 16.24
C TYR A 177 31.14 -13.74 16.65
N ARG A 178 30.22 -13.93 15.69
CA ARG A 178 28.94 -14.61 15.92
C ARG A 178 29.14 -16.06 16.36
N LEU A 179 30.07 -16.79 15.75
CA LEU A 179 30.38 -18.17 16.12
C LEU A 179 30.91 -18.29 17.56
N LEU A 180 31.84 -17.41 17.94
CA LEU A 180 32.39 -17.38 19.30
C LEU A 180 31.34 -17.03 20.37
N ARG A 181 30.38 -16.16 20.04
CA ARG A 181 29.32 -15.74 20.96
C ARG A 181 28.14 -16.72 21.01
N ALA A 182 27.90 -17.49 19.95
CA ALA A 182 26.85 -18.51 19.90
C ALA A 182 27.25 -19.83 20.58
N GLY A 183 28.56 -20.07 20.78
CA GLY A 183 29.08 -21.22 21.51
C GLY A 183 29.11 -21.06 23.04
N LYS A 184 28.54 -19.98 23.58
CA LYS A 184 28.48 -19.65 25.01
C LYS A 184 27.03 -19.44 25.41
#